data_AF-A0A496S1E4-F1
#
_entry.id   AF-A0A496S1E4-F1
#
_cell.length_a   1.000
_cell.length_b   1.000
_cell.length_c   1.000
_cell.angle_alpha   90.00
_cell.angle_beta   90.00
_cell.angle_gamma   90.00
#
_symmetry.space_group_name_H-M   'P 1'
#
loop_
_entity.id
_entity.type
_entity.pdbx_description
1 polymer ?
#
loop_
_entity_poly.entity_id
_entity_poly.type
_entity_poly.pdbx_seq_one_letter_code
_entity_poly.pdbx_strand_id
1 'polypeptide(L)'
;MSGLEEVLTCPLGSECREVRDNKLYKCAWLVELEGTHPQTGDKVKEDKCAIQWMPILMIEGNGSMNRLGASIQSMRNETVKRQDVALKVIDSMGTSND
;
A
#
# COMPACT_ATOMS: atom_id res chain seq x y z
N MET A 1 -11.65 -17.31 -31.55
CA MET A 1 -10.34 -16.79 -31.07
C MET A 1 -9.68 -17.85 -30.20
N SER A 2 -9.56 -19.07 -30.73
CA SER A 2 -9.15 -20.27 -30.00
C SER A 2 -7.79 -20.72 -30.53
N GLY A 3 -6.73 -20.60 -29.72
CA GLY A 3 -5.40 -21.11 -30.05
C GLY A 3 -4.21 -20.16 -29.83
N LEU A 4 -4.37 -19.03 -29.12
CA LEU A 4 -3.25 -18.18 -28.73
C LEU A 4 -2.75 -18.58 -27.34
N GLU A 5 -1.45 -18.85 -27.22
CA GLU A 5 -0.76 -19.07 -25.94
C GLU A 5 -0.30 -17.72 -25.36
N GLU A 6 -0.62 -17.49 -24.09
CA GLU A 6 -0.18 -16.29 -23.38
C GLU A 6 1.21 -16.54 -22.77
N VAL A 7 2.20 -15.82 -23.27
CA VAL A 7 3.59 -15.90 -22.77
C VAL A 7 3.90 -14.63 -21.99
N LEU A 8 4.27 -14.78 -20.72
CA LEU A 8 4.70 -13.66 -19.89
C LEU A 8 6.10 -13.21 -20.34
N THR A 9 6.18 -12.04 -20.95
CA THR A 9 7.43 -11.44 -21.42
C THR A 9 7.71 -10.11 -20.74
N CYS A 10 8.99 -9.77 -20.59
CA CYS A 10 9.42 -8.51 -20.02
C CYS A 10 9.37 -7.40 -21.10
N PRO A 11 8.70 -6.26 -20.85
CA PRO A 11 8.63 -5.16 -21.81
C PRO A 11 10.00 -4.51 -22.11
N LEU A 12 11.00 -4.74 -21.25
CA LEU A 12 12.37 -4.27 -21.44
C LEU A 12 13.21 -5.22 -22.32
N GLY A 13 12.61 -6.29 -22.84
CA GLY A 13 13.25 -7.17 -23.82
C GLY A 13 14.30 -8.12 -23.25
N SER A 14 14.35 -8.31 -21.93
CA SER A 14 15.27 -9.26 -21.28
C SER A 14 14.53 -10.16 -20.28
N GLU A 15 14.86 -11.44 -20.27
CA GLU A 15 14.32 -12.40 -19.30
C GLU A 15 14.93 -12.17 -17.91
N CYS A 16 14.15 -12.41 -16.86
CA CYS A 16 14.63 -12.19 -15.49
C CYS A 16 15.63 -13.25 -15.02
N ARG A 17 15.56 -14.46 -15.60
CA ARG A 17 16.51 -15.56 -15.40
C ARG A 17 16.73 -16.26 -16.73
N GLU A 18 17.96 -16.28 -17.19
CA GLU A 18 18.36 -16.99 -18.42
C GLU A 18 19.63 -17.80 -18.14
N VAL A 19 19.72 -19.02 -18.67
CA VAL A 19 20.95 -19.81 -18.65
C VAL A 19 21.63 -19.69 -20.01
N ARG A 20 22.81 -19.08 -20.03
CA ARG A 20 23.62 -18.92 -21.23
C ARG A 20 25.08 -19.23 -20.91
N ASP A 21 25.77 -19.96 -21.79
CA ASP A 21 27.20 -20.28 -21.63
C ASP A 21 27.54 -20.93 -20.27
N ASN A 22 26.66 -21.81 -19.78
CA ASN A 22 26.74 -22.44 -18.44
C ASN A 22 26.80 -21.43 -17.28
N LYS A 23 26.27 -20.22 -17.48
CA LYS A 23 26.14 -19.17 -16.48
C LYS A 23 24.68 -18.77 -16.35
N LEU A 24 24.25 -18.52 -15.11
CA LEU A 24 22.92 -18.00 -14.82
C LEU A 24 22.96 -16.48 -14.83
N TYR A 25 22.34 -15.89 -15.84
CA TYR A 25 22.11 -14.45 -15.92
C TYR A 25 20.84 -14.12 -15.17
N LYS A 26 20.96 -13.26 -14.15
CA LYS A 26 19.81 -12.73 -13.39
C LYS A 26 19.69 -11.25 -13.68
N CYS A 27 18.46 -10.79 -13.95
CA CYS A 27 18.17 -9.38 -14.04
C CYS A 27 18.48 -8.69 -12.69
N ALA A 28 19.06 -7.49 -12.72
CA ALA A 28 19.34 -6.69 -11.53
C ALA A 28 18.07 -6.31 -10.74
N TRP A 29 16.89 -6.38 -11.37
CA TRP A 29 15.60 -6.08 -10.76
C TRP A 29 14.86 -7.32 -10.28
N LEU A 30 15.47 -8.50 -10.36
CA LEU A 30 14.89 -9.70 -9.76
C LEU A 30 14.96 -9.58 -8.23
N VAL A 31 13.80 -9.60 -7.58
CA VAL A 31 13.69 -9.47 -6.12
C VAL A 31 12.86 -10.61 -5.55
N GLU A 32 13.29 -11.12 -4.41
CA GLU A 32 12.50 -12.02 -3.56
C GLU A 32 11.64 -11.14 -2.63
N LEU A 33 10.32 -11.27 -2.70
CA LEU A 33 9.41 -10.59 -1.79
C LEU A 33 8.82 -11.60 -0.81
N GLU A 34 9.05 -11.38 0.48
CA GLU A 34 8.46 -12.15 1.57
C GLU A 34 7.51 -11.27 2.39
N GLY A 35 6.30 -11.77 2.66
CA GLY A 35 5.31 -11.04 3.42
C GLY A 35 4.04 -11.83 3.68
N THR A 36 3.00 -11.15 4.13
CA THR A 36 1.67 -11.72 4.36
C THR A 36 0.66 -11.01 3.49
N HIS A 37 -0.08 -11.78 2.68
CA HIS A 37 -1.09 -11.24 1.80
C HIS A 37 -2.22 -10.58 2.63
N PRO A 38 -2.49 -9.28 2.47
CA PRO A 38 -3.34 -8.53 3.39
C PRO A 38 -4.83 -8.94 3.34
N GLN A 39 -5.28 -9.61 2.28
CA GLN A 39 -6.67 -10.02 2.12
C GLN A 39 -6.94 -11.47 2.54
N THR A 40 -5.96 -12.37 2.37
CA THR A 40 -6.12 -13.81 2.65
C THR A 40 -5.38 -14.25 3.91
N GLY A 41 -4.36 -13.50 4.34
CA GLY A 41 -3.49 -13.87 5.46
C GLY A 41 -2.41 -14.89 5.10
N ASP A 42 -2.30 -15.29 3.83
CA ASP A 42 -1.32 -16.27 3.39
C ASP A 42 0.10 -15.70 3.41
N LYS A 43 1.08 -16.53 3.75
CA LYS A 43 2.49 -16.16 3.60
C LYS A 43 2.87 -16.21 2.12
N VAL A 44 3.37 -15.09 1.61
CA VAL A 44 3.90 -14.96 0.25
C VAL A 44 5.41 -14.95 0.34
N LYS A 45 6.06 -15.80 -0.44
CA LYS A 45 7.52 -15.80 -0.66
C LYS A 45 7.76 -16.11 -2.13
N GLU A 46 7.90 -15.07 -2.95
CA GLU A 46 7.93 -15.19 -4.41
C GLU A 46 9.05 -14.35 -5.02
N ASP A 47 9.73 -14.95 -6.00
CA ASP A 47 10.74 -14.29 -6.83
C ASP A 47 10.10 -13.72 -8.09
N LYS A 48 10.07 -12.38 -8.23
CA LYS A 48 9.56 -11.72 -9.44
C LYS A 48 10.38 -10.49 -9.79
N CYS A 49 10.18 -9.98 -11.00
CA CYS A 49 10.73 -8.69 -11.41
C CYS A 49 10.16 -7.56 -10.55
N ALA A 50 10.97 -6.58 -10.16
CA ALA A 50 10.52 -5.42 -9.40
C ALA A 50 9.37 -4.66 -10.08
N ILE A 51 9.35 -4.60 -11.42
CA ILE A 51 8.26 -3.97 -12.17
C ILE A 51 6.95 -4.74 -12.00
N GLN A 52 7.01 -6.07 -11.97
CA GLN A 52 5.84 -6.93 -11.79
C GLN A 52 5.25 -6.75 -10.38
N TRP A 53 6.10 -6.44 -9.40
CA TRP A 53 5.66 -6.11 -8.04
C TRP A 53 5.03 -4.72 -7.91
N MET A 54 5.36 -3.77 -8.80
CA MET A 54 4.93 -2.38 -8.64
C MET A 54 3.41 -2.20 -8.48
N PRO A 55 2.53 -2.81 -9.31
CA PRO A 55 1.08 -2.64 -9.13
C PRO A 55 0.60 -3.08 -7.75
N ILE A 56 1.11 -4.21 -7.26
CA ILE A 56 0.72 -4.76 -5.94
C ILE A 56 1.21 -3.83 -4.82
N LEU A 57 2.48 -3.41 -4.87
CA LEU A 57 3.06 -2.53 -3.86
C LEU A 57 2.40 -1.13 -3.85
N MET A 58 2.03 -0.59 -5.02
CA MET A 58 1.30 0.66 -5.10
C MET A 58 -0.10 0.56 -4.47
N ILE A 59 -0.80 -0.56 -4.68
CA ILE A 59 -2.10 -0.81 -4.04
C ILE A 59 -1.94 -0.88 -2.52
N GLU A 60 -0.92 -1.56 -2.02
CA GLU A 60 -0.62 -1.67 -0.59
C GLU A 60 -0.30 -0.29 0.03
N GLY A 61 0.55 0.50 -0.63
CA GLY A 61 0.84 1.88 -0.25
C GLY A 61 -0.41 2.76 -0.15
N ASN A 62 -1.30 2.69 -1.16
CA ASN A 62 -2.58 3.41 -1.14
C ASN A 62 -3.49 2.94 0.01
N GLY A 63 -3.52 1.64 0.29
CA GLY A 63 -4.25 1.09 1.44
C GLY A 63 -3.75 1.65 2.77
N SER A 64 -2.43 1.75 2.93
CA SER A 64 -1.78 2.37 4.09
C SER A 64 -2.13 3.86 4.23
N MET A 65 -2.15 4.61 3.12
CA MET A 65 -2.58 6.02 3.10
C MET A 65 -4.06 6.21 3.49
N ASN A 66 -4.95 5.34 3.02
CA ASN A 66 -6.37 5.40 3.38
C ASN A 66 -6.60 5.17 4.88
N ARG A 67 -5.87 4.23 5.49
CA ARG A 67 -5.91 4.01 6.94
C ARG A 67 -5.45 5.25 7.71
N LEU A 68 -4.36 5.88 7.27
CA LEU A 68 -3.89 7.13 7.85
C LEU A 68 -4.93 8.24 7.72
N GLY A 69 -5.56 8.39 6.55
CA GLY A 69 -6.64 9.36 6.32
C GLY A 69 -7.81 9.18 7.30
N ALA A 70 -8.22 7.93 7.56
CA ALA A 70 -9.25 7.62 8.54
C ALA A 70 -8.84 8.01 9.97
N SER A 71 -7.59 7.75 10.36
CA SER A 71 -7.05 8.17 11.67
C SER A 71 -7.03 9.69 11.81
N ILE A 72 -6.59 10.42 10.78
CA ILE A 72 -6.59 11.89 10.78
C ILE A 72 -8.02 12.43 10.91
N GLN A 73 -8.97 11.86 10.18
CA GLN A 73 -10.38 12.28 10.26
C GLN A 73 -10.96 12.03 11.66
N SER A 74 -10.60 10.92 12.30
CA SER A 74 -11.00 10.66 13.69
C SER A 74 -10.43 11.70 14.66
N MET A 75 -9.14 12.04 14.52
CA MET A 75 -8.51 13.08 15.33
C MET A 75 -9.17 14.45 15.13
N ARG A 76 -9.53 14.80 13.89
CA ARG A 76 -10.27 16.02 13.58
C ARG A 76 -11.62 16.05 14.29
N ASN A 77 -12.39 14.97 14.22
CA ASN A 77 -13.70 14.88 14.87
C ASN A 77 -13.62 15.04 16.39
N GLU A 78 -12.65 14.37 17.02
CA GLU A 78 -12.45 14.46 18.47
C GLU A 78 -11.98 15.86 18.90
N THR A 79 -11.15 16.52 18.07
CA THR A 79 -10.71 17.90 18.33
C THR A 79 -11.89 18.87 18.30
N VAL A 80 -12.76 18.78 17.29
CA VAL A 80 -13.97 19.62 17.20
C VAL A 80 -14.87 19.39 18.41
N LYS A 81 -15.11 18.13 18.78
CA LYS A 81 -15.93 17.80 19.96
C LYS A 81 -15.38 18.43 21.24
N ARG A 82 -14.06 18.43 21.44
CA ARG A 82 -13.41 19.06 22.60
C ARG A 82 -13.51 20.58 22.56
N GLN A 83 -13.37 21.18 21.38
CA GLN A 83 -13.56 22.62 21.18
C GLN A 83 -15.00 23.03 21.50
N ASP A 84 -16.00 22.28 21.03
CA ASP A 84 -17.42 22.54 21.34
C ASP A 84 -17.70 22.49 22.84
N VAL A 85 -17.10 21.53 23.56
CA VAL A 85 -17.20 21.44 25.02
C VAL A 85 -16.56 22.66 25.68
N ALA A 86 -15.36 23.06 25.25
CA ALA A 86 -14.68 24.24 25.78
C ALA A 86 -15.50 25.52 25.57
N LEU A 87 -16.08 25.71 24.38
CA LEU A 87 -16.94 26.86 24.06
C LEU A 87 -18.20 26.88 24.94
N LYS A 88 -18.84 25.74 25.17
CA LYS A 88 -20.01 25.66 26.08
C LYS A 88 -19.66 26.04 27.52
N VAL A 89 -18.47 25.64 28.00
CA VAL A 89 -18.01 26.03 29.34
C VAL A 89 -17.80 27.54 29.41
N ILE A 90 -17.18 28.15 28.40
CA ILE A 90 -16.97 29.61 28.34
C ILE A 90 -18.31 30.36 28.33
N ASP A 91 -19.27 29.91 27.54
CA ASP A 91 -20.62 30.50 27.48
C ASP A 91 -21.36 30.42 28.83
N SER A 92 -21.26 29.28 29.51
CA SER A 92 -21.83 29.12 30.86
C SER A 92 -21.16 29.99 31.93
N MET A 93 -19.90 30.40 31.73
CA MET A 93 -19.20 31.31 32.64
C MET A 93 -19.57 32.78 32.37
N GLY A 94 -19.77 33.16 31.11
CA GLY A 94 -20.12 34.53 30.70
C GLY A 94 -21.53 34.98 31.12
N THR A 95 -22.44 34.04 31.38
CA THR A 95 -23.84 34.31 31.77
C THR A 95 -24.06 34.51 33.28
N SER A 96 -22.99 34.49 34.10
CA SER A 96 -23.06 34.66 35.57
C SER A 96 -22.71 36.07 36.07
N ASN A 97 -22.49 37.04 35.17
CA ASN A 97 -22.06 38.40 35.50
C ASN A 97 -23.11 39.50 35.24
N ASP A 98 -24.38 39.13 35.05
CA ASP A 98 -25.54 40.04 35.08
C ASP A 98 -26.43 39.75 36.30
#